data_AF-A0A662YC88-F1
#
_entry.id   AF-A0A662YC88-F1
#
_cell.length_a   1.000
_cell.length_b   1.000
_cell.length_c   1.000
_cell.angle_alpha   90.00
_cell.angle_beta   90.00
_cell.angle_gamma   90.00
#
_symmetry.space_group_name_H-M   'P 1'
#
loop_
_entity.id
_entity.type
_entity.pdbx_description
1 polymer ?
#
loop_
_entity_poly.entity_id
_entity_poly.type
_entity_poly.pdbx_seq_one_letter_code
_entity_poly.pdbx_strand_id
1 'polypeptide(L)'
;MLLYLIFSIIAVNYLKGALYLCSGDVFNALSPEQEAFLVAPTAWDSLSEIQRSWFANTTCEGFPTDSLTSQYVCGCWQADWGPVMAENFDNVATAMLTFFEISTTEGWADVMMAAIDSNGIGMQPIRDNNMIWSYFFVAFIMIGSFFVVNLFVGVIIDNFNRTKAALGGDYMLTPEQKKWIEAQKAASRVGPVRILKPPRHPVRRAFFFFVKRQRFEWFIMICIITNTLLMATQYFGESSLQIDIVNFLNEIFAAVFTLEAVMKLMAYGWEYFEDQWNQFDFFVVLGTLLSIIVELFTGASVRSLAMLVRVFRVTRILRLVKASRSIRQIMLTLYIALPGLSNITSILFLMLFIYATMGVQLFAKVALGDNIDSHANFQDFGKGFLFLLRAATGEAWNYCMHDLASSAAGCVDDPPYDPTMCGFNDFDGCTPLNGCGNPVSYAFFCSFTLLVTYVMLNLTIAVILEGFSLSHEDEEPLFEPVLLEEFQYKWSDIDPKATGFVKVDKLLLLVNILKPPLGRFGMPFDMVHFFIYTCTSRGLSTATLSLLWSATYHLILLVLD
;
A
#
# COMPACT_ATOMS: atom_id res chain seq x y z
N MET A 1 12.81 15.39 18.43
CA MET A 1 13.81 15.41 19.54
C MET A 1 13.42 16.33 20.69
N LEU A 2 13.38 17.66 20.53
CA LEU A 2 13.04 18.56 21.66
C LEU A 2 11.64 18.30 22.25
N LEU A 3 10.65 18.02 21.39
CA LEU A 3 9.32 17.58 21.81
C LEU A 3 9.41 16.34 22.71
N TYR A 4 10.02 15.25 22.22
CA TYR A 4 10.18 14.01 22.98
C TYR A 4 10.91 14.21 24.30
N LEU A 5 11.94 15.06 24.34
CA LEU A 5 12.69 15.35 25.57
C LEU A 5 11.80 15.98 26.65
N ILE A 6 10.93 16.94 26.29
CA ILE A 6 10.03 17.59 27.25
C ILE A 6 9.07 16.58 27.86
N PHE A 7 8.41 15.77 27.03
CA PHE A 7 7.48 14.73 27.51
C PHE A 7 8.20 13.64 28.32
N SER A 8 9.43 13.28 27.93
CA SER A 8 10.27 12.33 28.66
C SER A 8 10.59 12.80 30.07
N ILE A 9 10.99 14.06 30.23
CA ILE A 9 11.28 14.62 31.57
C ILE A 9 10.03 14.62 32.44
N ILE A 10 8.86 14.94 31.86
CA ILE A 10 7.59 14.90 32.59
C ILE A 10 7.29 13.46 33.03
N ALA A 11 7.29 12.50 32.09
CA ALA A 11 6.96 11.11 32.39
C ALA A 11 7.91 10.49 33.42
N VAL A 12 9.22 10.68 33.30
CA VAL A 12 10.22 10.14 34.25
C VAL A 12 10.01 10.69 35.66
N ASN A 13 9.61 11.96 35.82
CA ASN A 13 9.39 12.53 37.14
C ASN A 13 8.24 11.86 37.91
N TYR A 14 7.24 11.31 37.22
CA TYR A 14 6.05 10.75 37.86
C TYR A 14 5.89 9.22 37.70
N LEU A 15 6.47 8.60 36.67
CA LEU A 15 6.31 7.17 36.34
C LEU A 15 7.55 6.32 36.58
N LYS A 16 8.71 6.91 36.94
CA LYS A 16 9.93 6.14 37.22
C LYS A 16 9.67 5.07 38.28
N GLY A 17 10.04 3.83 38.00
CA GLY A 17 9.86 2.70 38.92
C GLY A 17 8.41 2.31 39.23
N ALA A 18 7.42 2.90 38.55
CA ALA A 18 6.00 2.67 38.81
C ALA A 18 5.35 1.64 37.86
N LEU A 19 6.03 1.28 36.76
CA LEU A 19 5.53 0.33 35.75
C LEU A 19 6.10 -1.08 35.97
N TYR A 20 5.94 -1.59 37.18
CA TYR A 20 6.39 -2.92 37.57
C TYR A 20 5.25 -3.69 38.22
N LEU A 21 5.24 -5.01 38.05
CA LEU A 21 4.23 -5.90 38.62
C LEU A 21 4.85 -7.20 39.11
N CYS A 22 4.13 -7.85 40.03
CA CYS A 22 4.36 -9.24 40.39
C CYS A 22 3.73 -10.15 39.33
N SER A 23 4.51 -11.09 38.79
CA SER A 23 4.11 -12.07 37.77
C SER A 23 4.75 -13.44 38.01
N GLY A 24 4.50 -14.37 37.08
CA GLY A 24 5.01 -15.73 37.11
C GLY A 24 3.99 -16.77 37.58
N ASP A 25 4.36 -18.04 37.50
CA ASP A 25 3.46 -19.16 37.81
C ASP A 25 2.97 -19.14 39.26
N VAL A 26 3.82 -18.67 40.18
CA VAL A 26 3.48 -18.53 41.60
C VAL A 26 2.41 -17.47 41.80
N PHE A 27 2.51 -16.33 41.11
CA PHE A 27 1.51 -15.27 41.15
C PHE A 27 0.17 -15.77 40.58
N ASN A 28 0.20 -16.46 39.44
CA ASN A 28 -1.01 -17.01 38.80
C ASN A 28 -1.73 -18.08 39.64
N ALA A 29 -1.05 -18.67 40.63
CA ALA A 29 -1.62 -19.63 41.56
C ALA A 29 -2.21 -19.00 42.83
N LEU A 30 -2.08 -17.68 43.01
CA LEU A 30 -2.62 -16.97 44.17
C LEU A 30 -4.16 -16.92 44.14
N SER A 31 -4.76 -16.85 45.33
CA SER A 31 -6.19 -16.62 45.45
C SER A 31 -6.54 -15.13 45.24
N PRO A 32 -7.78 -14.79 44.86
CA PRO A 32 -8.20 -13.39 44.72
C PRO A 32 -8.02 -12.56 46.01
N GLU A 33 -8.06 -13.18 47.19
CA GLU A 33 -7.81 -12.52 48.47
C GLU A 33 -6.32 -12.19 48.66
N GLN A 34 -5.42 -13.07 48.18
CA GLN A 34 -3.98 -12.85 48.19
C GLN A 34 -3.56 -11.78 47.17
N GLU A 35 -4.18 -11.77 46.00
CA GLU A 35 -3.99 -10.70 45.01
C GLU A 35 -4.45 -9.33 45.56
N ALA A 36 -5.61 -9.28 46.20
CA ALA A 36 -6.10 -8.07 46.86
C ALA A 36 -5.15 -7.59 47.97
N PHE A 37 -4.49 -8.52 48.67
CA PHE A 37 -3.46 -8.19 49.65
C PHE A 37 -2.19 -7.60 49.02
N LEU A 38 -1.76 -8.10 47.86
CA LEU A 38 -0.63 -7.53 47.12
C LEU A 38 -0.88 -6.08 46.73
N VAL A 39 -2.11 -5.74 46.37
CA VAL A 39 -2.49 -4.38 45.97
C VAL A 39 -2.35 -3.37 47.12
N ALA A 40 -2.74 -3.77 48.33
CA ALA A 40 -2.69 -2.93 49.52
C ALA A 40 -2.13 -3.73 50.71
N PRO A 41 -0.81 -3.93 50.78
CA PRO A 41 -0.21 -4.78 51.79
C PRO A 41 -0.28 -4.09 53.16
N THR A 42 -0.69 -4.83 54.19
CA THR A 42 -0.81 -4.33 55.56
C THR A 42 0.30 -4.89 56.45
N ALA A 43 0.70 -4.14 57.48
CA ALA A 43 1.72 -4.54 58.43
C ALA A 43 1.42 -5.91 59.10
N TRP A 44 2.48 -6.64 59.45
CA TRP A 44 2.39 -7.99 60.02
C TRP A 44 1.49 -8.06 61.26
N ASP A 45 1.58 -7.07 62.14
CA ASP A 45 0.83 -7.03 63.40
C ASP A 45 -0.69 -6.90 63.19
N SER A 46 -1.11 -6.28 62.09
CA SER A 46 -2.53 -6.09 61.76
C SER A 46 -3.13 -7.26 60.97
N LEU A 47 -2.35 -8.27 60.61
CA LEU A 47 -2.83 -9.45 59.88
C LEU A 47 -3.66 -10.37 60.77
N SER A 48 -4.77 -10.88 60.22
CA SER A 48 -5.53 -11.99 60.81
C SER A 48 -4.73 -13.29 60.80
N GLU A 49 -5.13 -14.27 61.62
CA GLU A 49 -4.48 -15.60 61.66
C GLU A 49 -4.47 -16.30 60.29
N ILE A 50 -5.54 -16.12 59.50
CA ILE A 50 -5.63 -16.65 58.13
C ILE A 50 -4.60 -15.98 57.23
N GLN A 51 -4.47 -14.65 57.27
CA GLN A 51 -3.50 -13.93 56.45
C GLN A 51 -2.05 -14.27 56.83
N ARG A 52 -1.77 -14.48 58.13
CA ARG A 52 -0.45 -14.94 58.57
C ARG A 52 -0.13 -16.35 58.05
N SER A 53 -1.14 -17.22 57.92
CA SER A 53 -0.95 -18.56 57.37
C SER A 53 -0.49 -18.56 55.90
N TRP A 54 -0.79 -17.50 55.13
CA TRP A 54 -0.30 -17.34 53.74
C TRP A 54 1.23 -17.25 53.65
N PHE A 55 1.91 -16.93 54.75
CA PHE A 55 3.36 -16.77 54.81
C PHE A 55 4.08 -17.89 55.57
N ALA A 56 3.36 -18.91 56.07
CA ALA A 56 3.90 -19.95 56.95
C ALA A 56 5.07 -20.78 56.35
N ASN A 57 5.16 -20.83 55.01
CA ASN A 57 6.24 -21.51 54.28
C ASN A 57 7.14 -20.54 53.48
N THR A 58 7.08 -19.24 53.79
CA THR A 58 7.90 -18.22 53.12
C THR A 58 9.05 -17.76 54.00
N THR A 59 10.04 -17.09 53.41
CA THR A 59 11.20 -16.55 54.15
C THR A 59 10.90 -15.25 54.90
N CYS A 60 9.63 -14.81 54.96
CA CYS A 60 9.23 -13.48 55.39
C CYS A 60 8.31 -13.48 56.62
N GLU A 61 8.66 -14.24 57.65
CA GLU A 61 7.95 -14.15 58.93
C GLU A 61 8.32 -12.84 59.64
N GLY A 62 7.32 -12.01 59.96
CA GLY A 62 7.54 -10.74 60.68
C GLY A 62 8.08 -9.59 59.82
N PHE A 63 7.53 -9.39 58.62
CA PHE A 63 7.97 -8.34 57.69
C PHE A 63 7.73 -6.91 58.21
N PRO A 64 8.53 -5.90 57.76
CA PRO A 64 8.58 -4.56 58.38
C PRO A 64 7.28 -3.76 58.31
N THR A 65 7.08 -2.87 59.31
CA THR A 65 5.87 -2.06 59.49
C THR A 65 5.86 -0.75 58.68
N ASP A 66 7.02 -0.14 58.42
CA ASP A 66 7.09 1.28 58.04
C ASP A 66 7.32 1.53 56.53
N SER A 67 7.67 0.49 55.75
CA SER A 67 7.97 0.61 54.31
C SER A 67 7.62 -0.66 53.52
N LEU A 68 6.42 -1.19 53.78
CA LEU A 68 5.93 -2.38 53.11
C LEU A 68 5.48 -2.05 51.68
N THR A 69 6.07 -2.74 50.71
CA THR A 69 5.73 -2.62 49.29
C THR A 69 5.22 -3.94 48.74
N SER A 70 4.41 -3.89 47.69
CA SER A 70 3.96 -5.10 46.99
C SER A 70 5.14 -5.91 46.43
N GLN A 71 6.20 -5.23 46.00
CA GLN A 71 7.45 -5.85 45.57
C GLN A 71 8.06 -6.74 46.65
N TYR A 72 8.10 -6.27 47.90
CA TYR A 72 8.64 -7.06 49.01
C TYR A 72 7.78 -8.32 49.23
N VAL A 73 6.46 -8.16 49.28
CA VAL A 73 5.51 -9.28 49.46
C VAL A 73 5.59 -10.28 48.30
N CYS A 74 5.72 -9.81 47.06
CA CYS A 74 5.95 -10.66 45.88
C CYS A 74 7.21 -11.52 46.03
N GLY A 75 8.33 -10.90 46.45
CA GLY A 75 9.58 -11.60 46.71
C GLY A 75 9.48 -12.62 47.84
N CYS A 76 8.63 -12.39 48.84
CA CYS A 76 8.37 -13.36 49.91
C CYS A 76 7.74 -14.65 49.40
N TRP A 77 6.84 -14.55 48.43
CA TRP A 77 6.26 -15.72 47.77
C TRP A 77 7.17 -16.36 46.72
N GLN A 78 8.38 -15.82 46.51
CA GLN A 78 9.29 -16.25 45.43
C GLN A 78 8.64 -16.10 44.04
N ALA A 79 7.75 -15.12 43.88
CA ALA A 79 7.21 -14.72 42.60
C ALA A 79 8.13 -13.69 41.91
N ASP A 80 8.01 -13.56 40.60
CA ASP A 80 8.86 -12.69 39.81
C ASP A 80 8.36 -11.24 39.87
N TRP A 81 9.24 -10.30 40.18
CA TRP A 81 8.94 -8.87 40.10
C TRP A 81 9.64 -8.26 38.89
N GLY A 82 8.85 -7.91 37.88
CA GLY A 82 9.35 -7.47 36.58
C GLY A 82 8.64 -6.23 36.05
N PRO A 83 9.19 -5.60 35.00
CA PRO A 83 8.50 -4.52 34.32
C PRO A 83 7.20 -5.04 33.67
N VAL A 84 6.15 -4.21 33.65
CA VAL A 84 4.85 -4.57 33.05
C VAL A 84 5.00 -4.84 31.54
N MET A 85 5.87 -4.07 30.90
CA MET A 85 6.22 -4.13 29.48
C MET A 85 7.65 -3.64 29.30
N ALA A 86 8.22 -3.85 28.11
CA ALA A 86 9.61 -3.46 27.85
C ALA A 86 9.79 -1.94 27.86
N GLU A 87 8.77 -1.20 27.42
CA GLU A 87 8.67 0.24 27.43
C GLU A 87 8.51 0.76 28.88
N ASN A 88 9.43 1.64 29.31
CA ASN A 88 9.40 2.19 30.66
C ASN A 88 9.87 3.66 30.70
N PHE A 89 9.70 4.29 31.86
CA PHE A 89 10.05 5.69 32.11
C PHE A 89 11.08 5.83 33.25
N ASP A 90 11.97 4.86 33.42
CA ASP A 90 12.93 4.85 34.53
C ASP A 90 14.03 5.89 34.36
N ASN A 91 14.37 6.22 33.12
CA ASN A 91 15.32 7.28 32.80
C ASN A 91 14.92 8.02 31.52
N VAL A 92 15.52 9.18 31.28
CA VAL A 92 15.17 10.05 30.15
C VAL A 92 15.47 9.39 28.81
N ALA A 93 16.49 8.54 28.71
CA ALA A 93 16.83 7.89 27.44
C ALA A 93 15.82 6.79 27.07
N THR A 94 15.42 5.94 28.03
CA THR A 94 14.36 4.94 27.80
C THR A 94 13.02 5.60 27.56
N ALA A 95 12.70 6.66 28.30
CA ALA A 95 11.50 7.46 28.04
C ALA A 95 11.50 8.08 26.63
N MET A 96 12.63 8.61 26.16
CA MET A 96 12.73 9.16 24.80
C MET A 96 12.54 8.09 23.74
N LEU A 97 13.04 6.87 23.98
CA LEU A 97 12.82 5.72 23.12
C LEU A 97 11.33 5.33 23.09
N THR A 98 10.69 5.18 24.27
CA THR A 98 9.25 4.94 24.38
C THR A 98 8.45 6.01 23.62
N PHE A 99 8.76 7.30 23.80
CA PHE A 99 8.08 8.39 23.07
C PHE A 99 8.34 8.38 21.56
N PHE A 100 9.50 7.87 21.12
CA PHE A 100 9.77 7.67 19.70
C PHE A 100 8.90 6.54 19.14
N GLU A 101 8.81 5.41 19.84
CA GLU A 101 7.98 4.27 19.46
C GLU A 101 6.50 4.65 19.36
N ILE A 102 5.93 5.20 20.43
CA ILE A 102 4.50 5.56 20.42
C ILE A 102 4.19 6.72 19.45
N SER A 103 5.20 7.46 18.97
CA SER A 103 5.00 8.46 17.91
C SER A 103 4.76 7.85 16.52
N THR A 104 5.04 6.56 16.31
CA THR A 104 4.57 5.81 15.14
C THR A 104 3.14 5.29 15.30
N THR A 105 2.44 5.69 16.37
CA THR A 105 1.09 5.22 16.74
C THR A 105 0.98 3.73 17.04
N GLU A 106 2.11 3.07 17.29
CA GLU A 106 2.20 1.65 17.65
C GLU A 106 2.46 1.51 19.16
N GLY A 107 1.85 0.53 19.81
CA GLY A 107 2.04 0.21 21.24
C GLY A 107 1.61 1.28 22.25
N TRP A 108 1.14 2.44 21.78
CA TRP A 108 0.81 3.58 22.65
C TRP A 108 -0.34 3.30 23.63
N ALA A 109 -1.29 2.45 23.23
CA ALA A 109 -2.43 2.09 24.05
C ALA A 109 -1.99 1.28 25.28
N ASP A 110 -1.09 0.32 25.08
CA ASP A 110 -0.57 -0.52 26.16
C ASP A 110 0.24 0.31 27.16
N VAL A 111 1.15 1.17 26.66
CA VAL A 111 1.91 2.11 27.50
C VAL A 111 0.97 3.05 28.28
N MET A 112 -0.09 3.55 27.64
CA MET A 112 -1.09 4.39 28.30
C MET A 112 -1.82 3.62 29.40
N MET A 113 -2.26 2.39 29.14
CA MET A 113 -2.97 1.56 30.12
C MET A 113 -2.06 1.23 31.31
N ALA A 114 -0.80 0.86 31.08
CA ALA A 114 0.15 0.62 32.17
C ALA A 114 0.38 1.87 33.03
N ALA A 115 0.41 3.06 32.43
CA ALA A 115 0.51 4.31 33.18
C ALA A 115 -0.76 4.63 33.97
N ILE A 116 -1.95 4.37 33.42
CA ILE A 116 -3.23 4.52 34.12
C ILE A 116 -3.27 3.59 35.34
N ASP A 117 -2.78 2.37 35.19
CA ASP A 117 -2.83 1.36 36.24
C ASP A 117 -1.74 1.54 37.32
N SER A 118 -0.80 2.49 37.11
CA SER A 118 0.28 2.73 38.05
C SER A 118 -0.22 3.12 39.45
N ASN A 119 0.40 2.55 40.49
CA ASN A 119 0.00 2.73 41.90
C ASN A 119 1.15 3.19 42.82
N GLY A 120 2.26 3.64 42.24
CA GLY A 120 3.46 4.09 42.97
C GLY A 120 4.64 3.12 42.87
N ILE A 121 5.79 3.52 43.41
CA ILE A 121 7.04 2.76 43.28
C ILE A 121 6.98 1.50 44.13
N GLY A 122 7.20 0.33 43.51
CA GLY A 122 7.19 -0.97 44.19
C GLY A 122 5.79 -1.46 44.59
N MET A 123 4.72 -0.80 44.13
CA MET A 123 3.34 -1.15 44.41
C MET A 123 2.70 -1.87 43.22
N GLN A 124 1.87 -2.88 43.47
CA GLN A 124 1.17 -3.61 42.43
C GLN A 124 0.21 -2.65 41.69
N PRO A 125 0.16 -2.68 40.35
CA PRO A 125 -0.76 -1.85 39.58
C PRO A 125 -2.21 -2.15 39.94
N ILE A 126 -3.03 -1.10 39.95
CA ILE A 126 -4.46 -1.17 40.18
C ILE A 126 -5.15 -0.67 38.92
N ARG A 127 -6.02 -1.51 38.37
CA ARG A 127 -6.80 -1.15 37.20
C ARG A 127 -7.52 0.19 37.36
N ASP A 128 -7.35 1.09 36.40
CA ASP A 128 -8.03 2.39 36.32
C ASP A 128 -7.75 3.36 37.50
N ASN A 129 -6.61 3.21 38.19
CA ASN A 129 -6.26 4.01 39.38
C ASN A 129 -5.99 5.49 39.08
N ASN A 130 -5.13 5.76 38.09
CA ASN A 130 -4.67 7.10 37.73
C ASN A 130 -5.10 7.49 36.32
N MET A 131 -6.42 7.64 36.12
CA MET A 131 -7.02 7.97 34.82
C MET A 131 -6.49 9.26 34.17
N ILE A 132 -5.85 10.16 34.92
CA ILE A 132 -5.26 11.41 34.40
C ILE A 132 -4.22 11.13 33.30
N TRP A 133 -3.51 10.00 33.39
CA TRP A 133 -2.52 9.59 32.39
C TRP A 133 -3.13 9.39 31.00
N SER A 134 -4.41 9.00 30.91
CA SER A 134 -5.11 8.90 29.61
C SER A 134 -5.05 10.23 28.83
N TYR A 135 -5.32 11.36 29.49
CA TYR A 135 -5.28 12.68 28.86
C TYR A 135 -3.86 13.05 28.43
N PHE A 136 -2.84 12.68 29.21
CA PHE A 136 -1.45 12.94 28.87
C PHE A 136 -1.01 12.22 27.60
N PHE A 137 -1.27 10.92 27.49
CA PHE A 137 -0.90 10.13 26.30
C PHE A 137 -1.76 10.50 25.07
N VAL A 138 -3.07 10.72 25.24
CA VAL A 138 -3.92 11.20 24.14
C VAL A 138 -3.46 12.57 23.64
N ALA A 139 -3.10 13.50 24.54
CA ALA A 139 -2.56 14.79 24.14
C ALA A 139 -1.21 14.64 23.42
N PHE A 140 -0.33 13.75 23.89
CA PHE A 140 0.92 13.44 23.21
C PHE A 140 0.68 12.88 21.81
N ILE A 141 -0.25 11.95 21.62
CA ILE A 141 -0.55 11.38 20.30
C ILE A 141 -1.16 12.42 19.38
N MET A 142 -2.10 13.23 19.87
CA MET A 142 -2.71 14.31 19.08
C MET A 142 -1.67 15.33 18.61
N ILE A 143 -0.77 15.75 19.49
CA ILE A 143 0.30 16.69 19.14
C ILE A 143 1.37 15.98 18.30
N GLY A 144 1.85 14.83 18.73
CA GLY A 144 2.92 14.06 18.10
C GLY A 144 2.56 13.59 16.70
N SER A 145 1.43 12.93 16.51
CA SER A 145 0.97 12.46 15.19
C SER A 145 0.72 13.62 14.23
N PHE A 146 0.06 14.68 14.69
CA PHE A 146 -0.21 15.85 13.85
C PHE A 146 1.07 16.63 13.51
N PHE A 147 2.01 16.79 14.42
CA PHE A 147 3.21 17.60 14.15
C PHE A 147 4.32 16.79 13.48
N VAL A 148 4.62 15.57 13.92
CA VAL A 148 5.78 14.81 13.43
C VAL A 148 5.55 14.38 11.99
N VAL A 149 4.44 13.68 11.70
CA VAL A 149 4.15 13.19 10.34
C VAL A 149 3.99 14.36 9.37
N ASN A 150 3.23 15.40 9.74
CA ASN A 150 3.04 16.55 8.84
C ASN A 150 4.30 17.39 8.65
N LEU A 151 5.19 17.48 9.65
CA LEU A 151 6.48 18.16 9.48
C LEU A 151 7.37 17.37 8.52
N PHE A 152 7.51 16.05 8.69
CA PHE A 152 8.32 15.22 7.81
C PHE A 152 7.78 15.22 6.38
N VAL A 153 6.48 14.96 6.21
CA VAL A 153 5.82 15.00 4.89
C VAL A 153 5.95 16.37 4.25
N GLY A 154 5.65 17.45 5.00
CA GLY A 154 5.72 18.81 4.49
C GLY A 154 7.13 19.23 4.08
N VAL A 155 8.14 18.95 4.92
CA VAL A 155 9.55 19.26 4.62
C VAL A 155 10.07 18.42 3.45
N ILE A 156 9.71 17.14 3.36
CA ILE A 156 10.12 16.28 2.25
C ILE A 156 9.48 16.74 0.95
N ILE A 157 8.18 17.02 0.94
CA ILE A 157 7.47 17.52 -0.25
C ILE A 157 8.05 18.87 -0.70
N ASP A 158 8.26 19.80 0.22
CA ASP A 158 8.84 21.12 -0.12
C ASP A 158 10.26 20.99 -0.69
N ASN A 159 11.11 20.19 -0.05
CA ASN A 159 12.47 19.94 -0.56
C ASN A 159 12.47 19.18 -1.90
N PHE A 160 11.56 18.21 -2.07
CA PHE A 160 11.40 17.48 -3.32
C PHE A 160 11.00 18.42 -4.46
N ASN A 161 9.97 19.24 -4.24
CA ASN A 161 9.48 20.22 -5.20
C ASN A 161 10.55 21.27 -5.54
N ARG A 162 11.29 21.78 -4.54
CA ARG A 162 12.37 22.73 -4.75
C ARG A 162 13.52 22.14 -5.55
N THR A 163 13.93 20.90 -5.24
CA THR A 163 15.01 20.21 -5.95
C THR A 163 14.61 19.88 -7.38
N LYS A 164 13.35 19.46 -7.59
CA LYS A 164 12.78 19.22 -8.91
C LYS A 164 12.74 20.51 -9.74
N ALA A 165 12.30 21.62 -9.17
CA ALA A 165 12.29 22.92 -9.86
C ALA A 165 13.70 23.35 -10.29
N ALA A 166 14.72 23.06 -9.48
CA ALA A 166 16.11 23.32 -9.80
C ALA A 166 16.66 22.41 -10.91
N LEU A 167 16.35 21.10 -10.88
CA LEU A 167 16.82 20.13 -11.87
C LEU A 167 16.06 20.19 -13.20
N GLY A 168 14.76 20.47 -13.15
CA GLY A 168 13.86 20.51 -14.31
C GLY A 168 13.92 21.81 -15.12
N GLY A 169 14.64 22.83 -14.64
CA GLY A 169 14.71 24.14 -15.28
C GLY A 169 13.40 24.95 -15.20
N ASP A 170 12.39 24.44 -14.49
CA ASP A 170 11.07 25.06 -14.32
C ASP A 170 11.14 26.44 -13.66
N TYR A 171 12.17 26.69 -12.85
CA TYR A 171 12.42 28.01 -12.24
C TYR A 171 12.62 29.13 -13.28
N MET A 172 12.96 28.79 -14.54
CA MET A 172 13.21 29.76 -15.61
C MET A 172 11.98 30.07 -16.47
N LEU A 173 10.83 29.43 -16.23
CA LEU A 173 9.63 29.55 -17.05
C LEU A 173 8.50 30.29 -16.30
N THR A 174 7.81 31.20 -16.98
CA THR A 174 6.60 31.84 -16.41
C THR A 174 5.42 30.87 -16.40
N PRO A 175 4.40 31.07 -15.54
CA PRO A 175 3.20 30.23 -15.52
C PRO A 175 2.50 30.13 -16.88
N GLU A 176 2.50 31.21 -17.66
CA GLU A 176 1.93 31.24 -19.01
C GLU A 176 2.76 30.42 -20.01
N GLN A 177 4.10 30.48 -19.92
CA GLN A 177 4.99 29.67 -20.75
C GLN A 177 4.85 28.18 -20.43
N LYS A 178 4.68 27.83 -19.16
CA LYS A 178 4.43 26.45 -18.71
C LYS A 178 3.14 25.90 -19.32
N LYS A 179 2.02 26.66 -19.20
CA LYS A 179 0.74 26.33 -19.84
C LYS A 179 0.87 26.15 -21.36
N TRP A 180 1.67 26.98 -22.03
CA TRP A 180 1.89 26.86 -23.47
C TRP A 180 2.71 25.60 -23.85
N ILE A 181 3.78 25.29 -23.11
CA ILE A 181 4.59 24.08 -23.31
C ILE A 181 3.76 22.82 -23.04
N GLU A 182 2.91 22.83 -22.01
CA GLU A 182 1.99 21.73 -21.68
C GLU A 182 0.95 21.54 -22.77
N ALA A 183 0.33 22.62 -23.27
CA ALA A 183 -0.57 22.55 -24.42
C ALA A 183 0.14 21.98 -25.66
N GLN A 184 1.43 22.28 -25.85
CA GLN A 184 2.24 21.71 -26.93
C GLN A 184 2.54 20.24 -26.74
N LYS A 185 2.87 19.81 -25.53
CA LYS A 185 3.04 18.39 -25.17
C LYS A 185 1.72 17.63 -25.28
N ALA A 186 0.60 18.23 -24.93
CA ALA A 186 -0.72 17.63 -25.08
C ALA A 186 -1.08 17.48 -26.56
N ALA A 187 -0.92 18.54 -27.37
CA ALA A 187 -1.16 18.49 -28.81
C ALA A 187 -0.24 17.51 -29.54
N SER A 188 1.02 17.36 -29.12
CA SER A 188 1.94 16.37 -29.71
C SER A 188 1.59 14.92 -29.33
N ARG A 189 0.84 14.72 -28.24
CA ARG A 189 0.30 13.40 -27.85
C ARG A 189 -1.00 13.06 -28.58
N VAL A 190 -1.69 14.04 -29.16
CA VAL A 190 -2.92 13.81 -29.94
C VAL A 190 -2.54 13.29 -31.33
N GLY A 191 -2.46 11.97 -31.45
CA GLY A 191 -2.24 11.28 -32.72
C GLY A 191 -3.54 11.00 -33.50
N PRO A 192 -3.42 10.56 -34.76
CA PRO A 192 -4.56 10.08 -35.54
C PRO A 192 -5.18 8.84 -34.89
N VAL A 193 -6.48 8.87 -34.64
CA VAL A 193 -7.22 7.72 -34.08
C VAL A 193 -7.75 6.87 -35.22
N ARG A 194 -7.44 5.57 -35.19
CA ARG A 194 -7.97 4.63 -36.17
C ARG A 194 -9.45 4.36 -35.88
N ILE A 195 -10.32 4.82 -36.78
CA ILE A 195 -11.76 4.55 -36.70
C ILE A 195 -12.08 3.35 -37.59
N LEU A 196 -12.54 2.26 -36.97
CA LEU A 196 -12.93 1.04 -37.68
C LEU A 196 -14.04 1.33 -38.69
N LYS A 197 -13.76 1.09 -39.98
CA LYS A 197 -14.74 1.21 -41.07
C LYS A 197 -15.52 -0.10 -41.25
N PRO A 198 -16.79 -0.04 -41.65
CA PRO A 198 -17.60 -1.24 -41.84
C PRO A 198 -17.01 -2.11 -42.97
N PRO A 199 -16.85 -3.43 -42.76
CA PRO A 199 -16.29 -4.34 -43.76
C PRO A 199 -17.24 -4.54 -44.94
N ARG A 200 -16.68 -4.91 -46.11
CA ARG A 200 -17.43 -5.10 -47.36
C ARG A 200 -18.34 -6.34 -47.36
N HIS A 201 -17.93 -7.42 -46.71
CA HIS A 201 -18.68 -8.68 -46.69
C HIS A 201 -19.98 -8.55 -45.87
N PRO A 202 -21.15 -8.98 -46.39
CA PRO A 202 -22.45 -8.71 -45.76
C PRO A 202 -22.58 -9.32 -44.35
N VAL A 203 -22.09 -10.54 -44.15
CA VAL A 203 -22.10 -11.21 -42.83
C VAL A 203 -21.22 -10.46 -41.83
N ARG A 204 -20.01 -10.07 -42.24
CA ARG A 204 -19.06 -9.34 -41.38
C ARG A 204 -19.62 -7.96 -41.02
N ARG A 205 -20.31 -7.33 -41.97
CA ARG A 205 -20.97 -6.02 -41.80
C ARG A 205 -22.13 -6.11 -40.82
N ALA A 206 -22.91 -7.19 -40.85
CA ALA A 206 -23.99 -7.42 -39.89
C ALA A 206 -23.44 -7.55 -38.46
N PHE A 207 -22.42 -8.37 -38.23
CA PHE A 207 -21.74 -8.48 -36.94
C PHE A 207 -21.14 -7.14 -36.48
N PHE A 208 -20.49 -6.41 -37.38
CA PHE A 208 -19.93 -5.08 -37.09
C PHE A 208 -20.98 -4.10 -36.55
N PHE A 209 -22.15 -4.02 -37.19
CA PHE A 209 -23.22 -3.16 -36.71
C PHE A 209 -23.92 -3.68 -35.45
N PHE A 210 -23.93 -5.00 -35.23
CA PHE A 210 -24.54 -5.58 -34.03
C PHE A 210 -23.69 -5.31 -32.79
N VAL A 211 -22.40 -5.66 -32.84
CA VAL A 211 -21.45 -5.49 -31.73
C VAL A 211 -21.29 -4.01 -31.34
N LYS A 212 -21.30 -3.09 -32.34
CA LYS A 212 -21.16 -1.65 -32.08
C LYS A 212 -22.39 -1.00 -31.43
N ARG A 213 -23.52 -1.70 -31.27
CA ARG A 213 -24.72 -1.13 -30.62
C ARG A 213 -24.48 -0.94 -29.13
N GLN A 214 -24.83 0.24 -28.61
CA GLN A 214 -24.77 0.53 -27.18
C GLN A 214 -25.54 -0.49 -26.31
N ARG A 215 -26.65 -1.04 -26.83
CA ARG A 215 -27.44 -2.08 -26.12
C ARG A 215 -26.67 -3.39 -25.93
N PHE A 216 -25.81 -3.75 -26.88
CA PHE A 216 -25.00 -4.97 -26.78
C PHE A 216 -23.94 -4.81 -25.68
N GLU A 217 -23.24 -3.67 -25.66
CA GLU A 217 -22.27 -3.34 -24.60
C GLU A 217 -22.93 -3.29 -23.21
N TRP A 218 -24.12 -2.69 -23.07
CA TRP A 218 -24.88 -2.71 -21.81
C TRP A 218 -25.30 -4.12 -21.39
N PHE A 219 -25.70 -4.98 -22.33
CA PHE A 219 -26.05 -6.36 -22.03
C PHE A 219 -24.84 -7.13 -21.47
N ILE A 220 -23.69 -7.04 -22.14
CA ILE A 220 -22.45 -7.66 -21.66
C ILE A 220 -22.07 -7.11 -20.28
N MET A 221 -22.23 -5.80 -20.06
CA MET A 221 -21.96 -5.18 -18.77
C MET A 221 -22.83 -5.76 -17.64
N ILE A 222 -24.14 -5.88 -17.87
CA ILE A 222 -25.07 -6.48 -16.91
C ILE A 222 -24.67 -7.94 -16.62
N CYS A 223 -24.26 -8.70 -17.64
CA CYS A 223 -23.76 -10.05 -17.46
C CYS A 223 -22.50 -10.09 -16.58
N ILE A 224 -21.53 -9.19 -16.79
CA ILE A 224 -20.31 -9.11 -15.96
C ILE A 224 -20.67 -8.78 -14.51
N ILE A 225 -21.53 -7.79 -14.28
CA ILE A 225 -21.94 -7.39 -12.92
C ILE A 225 -22.67 -8.53 -12.22
N THR A 226 -23.65 -9.15 -12.90
CA THR A 226 -24.44 -10.27 -12.34
C THR A 226 -23.53 -11.46 -12.02
N ASN A 227 -22.61 -11.78 -12.92
CA ASN A 227 -21.64 -12.85 -12.72
C ASN A 227 -20.68 -12.58 -11.55
N THR A 228 -20.27 -11.32 -11.36
CA THR A 228 -19.44 -10.89 -10.23
C THR A 228 -20.20 -11.03 -8.91
N LEU A 229 -21.46 -10.57 -8.87
CA LEU A 229 -22.33 -10.72 -7.70
C LEU A 229 -22.57 -12.19 -7.34
N LEU A 230 -22.73 -13.06 -8.35
CA LEU A 230 -22.85 -14.50 -8.14
C LEU A 230 -21.59 -15.11 -7.49
N MET A 231 -20.38 -14.66 -7.87
CA MET A 231 -19.17 -15.13 -7.18
C MET A 231 -19.10 -14.64 -5.73
N ALA A 232 -19.66 -13.47 -5.42
CA ALA A 232 -19.68 -12.92 -4.07
C ALA A 232 -20.60 -13.69 -3.11
N THR A 233 -21.50 -14.56 -3.60
CA THR A 233 -22.39 -15.36 -2.74
C THR A 233 -21.73 -16.62 -2.17
N GLN A 234 -20.53 -16.99 -2.62
CA GLN A 234 -19.83 -18.19 -2.17
C GLN A 234 -19.28 -18.00 -0.75
N TYR A 235 -19.48 -18.99 0.13
CA TYR A 235 -18.98 -18.97 1.52
C TYR A 235 -18.52 -20.37 1.97
N PHE A 236 -17.70 -20.41 3.02
CA PHE A 236 -17.22 -21.67 3.58
C PHE A 236 -18.37 -22.50 4.18
N GLY A 237 -18.52 -23.74 3.73
CA GLY A 237 -19.60 -24.63 4.19
C GLY A 237 -20.93 -24.46 3.44
N GLU A 238 -20.92 -23.88 2.24
CA GLU A 238 -22.12 -23.78 1.40
C GLU A 238 -22.69 -25.15 0.99
N SER A 239 -24.02 -25.21 0.80
CA SER A 239 -24.71 -26.43 0.39
C SER A 239 -24.28 -26.92 -1.00
N SER A 240 -24.29 -28.23 -1.24
CA SER A 240 -23.94 -28.80 -2.55
C SER A 240 -24.81 -28.24 -3.69
N LEU A 241 -26.10 -28.04 -3.42
CA LEU A 241 -27.03 -27.46 -4.38
C LEU A 241 -26.65 -26.02 -4.77
N GLN A 242 -26.18 -25.21 -3.81
CA GLN A 242 -25.70 -23.87 -4.10
C GLN A 242 -24.45 -23.90 -4.99
N ILE A 243 -23.49 -24.79 -4.69
CA ILE A 243 -22.27 -24.97 -5.49
C ILE A 243 -22.63 -25.31 -6.95
N ASP A 244 -23.54 -26.26 -7.14
CA ASP A 244 -23.95 -26.73 -8.47
C ASP A 244 -24.64 -25.62 -9.26
N ILE A 245 -25.56 -24.88 -8.64
CA ILE A 245 -26.25 -23.75 -9.28
C ILE A 245 -25.27 -22.65 -9.68
N VAL A 246 -24.35 -22.27 -8.77
CA VAL A 246 -23.36 -21.22 -9.03
C VAL A 246 -22.41 -21.63 -10.15
N ASN A 247 -21.96 -22.89 -10.17
CA ASN A 247 -21.11 -23.40 -11.24
C ASN A 247 -21.84 -23.43 -12.59
N PHE A 248 -23.08 -23.92 -12.63
CA PHE A 248 -23.88 -23.94 -13.84
C PHE A 248 -24.11 -22.54 -14.42
N LEU A 249 -24.48 -21.57 -13.57
CA LEU A 249 -24.64 -20.17 -14.01
C LEU A 249 -23.31 -19.56 -14.49
N ASN A 250 -22.19 -19.90 -13.85
CA ASN A 250 -20.86 -19.46 -14.27
C ASN A 250 -20.48 -19.98 -15.67
N GLU A 251 -20.84 -21.22 -16.00
CA GLU A 251 -20.64 -21.79 -17.34
C GLU A 251 -21.48 -21.07 -18.40
N ILE A 252 -22.72 -20.69 -18.07
CA ILE A 252 -23.56 -19.87 -18.96
C ILE A 252 -22.89 -18.54 -19.26
N PHE A 253 -22.41 -17.83 -18.24
CA PHE A 253 -21.71 -16.55 -18.44
C PHE A 253 -20.42 -16.73 -19.24
N ALA A 254 -19.67 -17.80 -19.01
CA ALA A 254 -18.48 -18.12 -19.81
C ALA A 254 -18.83 -18.33 -21.30
N ALA A 255 -19.94 -19.00 -21.60
CA ALA A 255 -20.43 -19.16 -22.96
C ALA A 255 -20.83 -17.81 -23.58
N VAL A 256 -21.52 -16.93 -22.84
CA VAL A 256 -21.88 -15.57 -23.30
C VAL A 256 -20.64 -14.75 -23.65
N PHE A 257 -19.62 -14.77 -22.80
CA PHE A 257 -18.36 -14.04 -23.06
C PHE A 257 -17.54 -14.63 -24.20
N THR A 258 -17.58 -15.95 -24.37
CA THR A 258 -16.94 -16.60 -25.52
C THR A 258 -17.65 -16.20 -26.82
N LEU A 259 -18.98 -16.18 -26.82
CA LEU A 259 -19.78 -15.71 -27.95
C LEU A 259 -19.48 -14.25 -28.28
N GLU A 260 -19.40 -13.39 -27.27
CA GLU A 260 -19.02 -11.98 -27.41
C GLU A 260 -17.66 -11.84 -28.11
N ALA A 261 -16.63 -12.54 -27.62
CA ALA A 261 -15.29 -12.51 -28.20
C ALA A 261 -15.27 -13.01 -29.65
N VAL A 262 -15.99 -14.10 -29.95
CA VAL A 262 -16.11 -14.63 -31.31
C VAL A 262 -16.82 -13.64 -32.23
N MET A 263 -17.91 -12.99 -31.78
CA MET A 263 -18.61 -11.98 -32.57
C MET A 263 -17.73 -10.74 -32.83
N LYS A 264 -16.98 -10.29 -31.83
CA LYS A 264 -16.00 -9.19 -31.97
C LYS A 264 -14.87 -9.55 -32.93
N LEU A 265 -14.34 -10.77 -32.84
CA LEU A 265 -13.30 -11.28 -33.74
C LEU A 265 -13.81 -11.40 -35.19
N MET A 266 -15.04 -11.89 -35.40
CA MET A 266 -15.67 -11.91 -36.72
C MET A 266 -15.90 -10.50 -37.25
N ALA A 267 -16.39 -9.56 -36.43
CA ALA A 267 -16.64 -8.18 -36.84
C ALA A 267 -15.35 -7.44 -37.22
N TYR A 268 -14.38 -7.41 -36.31
CA TYR A 268 -13.18 -6.60 -36.45
C TYR A 268 -12.06 -7.31 -37.19
N GLY A 269 -12.00 -8.64 -37.23
CA GLY A 269 -10.92 -9.38 -37.89
C GLY A 269 -9.60 -9.23 -37.13
N TRP A 270 -8.50 -9.00 -37.86
CA TRP A 270 -7.17 -8.85 -37.25
C TRP A 270 -7.06 -7.56 -36.41
N GLU A 271 -7.84 -6.54 -36.78
CA GLU A 271 -7.93 -5.29 -36.04
C GLU A 271 -8.47 -5.45 -34.61
N TYR A 272 -9.07 -6.62 -34.27
CA TYR A 272 -9.44 -6.97 -32.91
C TYR A 272 -8.23 -6.95 -31.95
N PHE A 273 -7.08 -7.45 -32.42
CA PHE A 273 -5.85 -7.53 -31.63
C PHE A 273 -5.07 -6.23 -31.61
N GLU A 274 -5.56 -5.14 -32.18
CA GLU A 274 -4.90 -3.83 -32.03
C GLU A 274 -5.39 -3.09 -30.78
N ASP A 275 -6.60 -3.38 -30.31
CA ASP A 275 -7.15 -2.78 -29.10
C ASP A 275 -6.74 -3.58 -27.85
N GLN A 276 -5.93 -2.96 -26.99
CA GLN A 276 -5.42 -3.55 -25.74
C GLN A 276 -6.53 -4.12 -24.86
N TRP A 277 -7.69 -3.47 -24.86
CA TRP A 277 -8.84 -3.91 -24.09
C TRP A 277 -9.42 -5.20 -24.69
N ASN A 278 -9.55 -5.29 -26.00
CA ASN A 278 -10.01 -6.53 -26.65
C ASN A 278 -9.02 -7.67 -26.47
N GLN A 279 -7.71 -7.41 -26.54
CA GLN A 279 -6.67 -8.40 -26.21
C GLN A 279 -6.83 -8.94 -24.78
N PHE A 280 -7.06 -8.05 -23.80
CA PHE A 280 -7.31 -8.44 -22.41
C PHE A 280 -8.56 -9.32 -22.26
N ASP A 281 -9.67 -8.94 -22.88
CA ASP A 281 -10.90 -9.75 -22.81
C ASP A 281 -10.68 -11.14 -23.41
N PHE A 282 -9.99 -11.22 -24.55
CA PHE A 282 -9.64 -12.47 -25.20
C PHE A 282 -8.78 -13.37 -24.31
N PHE A 283 -7.77 -12.80 -23.66
CA PHE A 283 -6.93 -13.51 -22.70
C PHE A 283 -7.77 -14.09 -21.55
N VAL A 284 -8.70 -13.31 -20.99
CA VAL A 284 -9.61 -13.77 -19.93
C VAL A 284 -10.54 -14.88 -20.43
N VAL A 285 -11.09 -14.78 -21.65
CA VAL A 285 -11.90 -15.88 -22.24
C VAL A 285 -11.05 -17.14 -22.39
N LEU A 286 -9.83 -17.02 -22.92
CA LEU A 286 -8.93 -18.16 -23.11
C LEU A 286 -8.58 -18.83 -21.77
N GLY A 287 -8.25 -18.05 -20.74
CA GLY A 287 -8.01 -18.56 -19.39
C GLY A 287 -9.24 -19.27 -18.80
N THR A 288 -10.44 -18.77 -19.06
CA THR A 288 -11.70 -19.41 -18.64
C THR A 288 -11.96 -20.73 -19.39
N LEU A 289 -11.68 -20.79 -20.69
CA LEU A 289 -11.80 -22.02 -21.47
C LEU A 289 -10.76 -23.06 -21.03
N LEU A 290 -9.52 -22.65 -20.77
CA LEU A 290 -8.48 -23.51 -20.21
C LEU A 290 -8.88 -24.04 -18.84
N SER A 291 -9.51 -23.21 -17.99
CA SER A 291 -10.05 -23.63 -16.70
C SER A 291 -11.03 -24.79 -16.81
N ILE A 292 -12.02 -24.66 -17.70
CA ILE A 292 -13.04 -25.69 -17.94
C ILE A 292 -12.40 -26.98 -18.48
N ILE A 293 -11.48 -26.86 -19.43
CA ILE A 293 -10.75 -28.00 -19.99
C ILE A 293 -9.94 -28.72 -18.91
N VAL A 294 -9.17 -28.00 -18.11
CA VAL A 294 -8.35 -28.59 -17.04
C VAL A 294 -9.22 -29.30 -16.01
N GLU A 295 -10.35 -28.73 -15.62
CA GLU A 295 -11.30 -29.39 -14.70
C GLU A 295 -11.92 -30.67 -15.29
N LEU A 296 -12.07 -30.73 -16.62
CA LEU A 296 -12.60 -31.90 -17.32
C LEU A 296 -11.56 -33.03 -17.47
N PHE A 297 -10.29 -32.69 -17.68
CA PHE A 297 -9.22 -33.68 -17.94
C PHE A 297 -8.38 -34.04 -16.72
N THR A 298 -8.25 -33.14 -15.75
CA THR A 298 -7.50 -33.39 -14.51
C THR A 298 -8.50 -33.66 -13.39
N GLY A 299 -8.72 -34.94 -13.09
CA GLY A 299 -9.35 -35.32 -11.82
C GLY A 299 -8.58 -34.71 -10.63
N ALA A 300 -9.21 -34.67 -9.45
CA ALA A 300 -8.85 -33.95 -8.21
C ALA A 300 -7.38 -33.99 -7.70
N SER A 301 -6.47 -34.69 -8.37
CA SER A 301 -5.06 -34.91 -8.03
C SER A 301 -4.14 -33.68 -8.10
N VAL A 302 -4.56 -32.56 -8.70
CA VAL A 302 -3.74 -31.33 -8.81
C VAL A 302 -4.39 -30.14 -8.10
N ARG A 303 -4.43 -30.22 -6.76
CA ARG A 303 -4.98 -29.18 -5.87
C ARG A 303 -4.37 -27.79 -6.13
N SER A 304 -3.06 -27.73 -6.41
CA SER A 304 -2.33 -26.48 -6.66
C SER A 304 -2.68 -25.83 -8.00
N LEU A 305 -2.82 -26.63 -9.08
CA LEU A 305 -3.26 -26.11 -10.39
C LEU A 305 -4.74 -25.71 -10.36
N ALA A 306 -5.58 -26.46 -9.64
CA ALA A 306 -6.98 -26.12 -9.44
C ALA A 306 -7.16 -24.76 -8.75
N MET A 307 -6.27 -24.40 -7.81
CA MET A 307 -6.29 -23.08 -7.16
C MET A 307 -5.95 -21.95 -8.14
N LEU A 308 -4.90 -22.12 -8.96
CA LEU A 308 -4.51 -21.15 -9.99
C LEU A 308 -5.59 -20.99 -11.06
N VAL A 309 -6.23 -22.08 -11.45
CA VAL A 309 -7.34 -22.09 -12.41
C VAL A 309 -8.55 -21.29 -11.90
N ARG A 310 -8.84 -21.35 -10.59
CA ARG A 310 -9.91 -20.55 -9.96
C ARG A 310 -9.62 -19.04 -9.99
N VAL A 311 -8.35 -18.62 -9.99
CA VAL A 311 -7.98 -17.19 -10.08
C VAL A 311 -8.46 -16.57 -11.39
N PHE A 312 -8.38 -17.29 -12.52
CA PHE A 312 -8.88 -16.78 -13.81
C PHE A 312 -10.38 -16.43 -13.77
N ARG A 313 -11.17 -17.13 -12.96
CA ARG A 313 -12.58 -16.78 -12.75
C ARG A 313 -12.73 -15.42 -12.08
N VAL A 314 -11.82 -15.03 -11.20
CA VAL A 314 -11.83 -13.70 -10.55
C VAL A 314 -11.35 -12.61 -11.51
N THR A 315 -10.40 -12.90 -12.40
CA THR A 315 -9.86 -11.92 -13.35
C THR A 315 -10.92 -11.29 -14.27
N ARG A 316 -12.05 -11.97 -14.52
CA ARG A 316 -13.16 -11.41 -15.32
C ARG A 316 -13.83 -10.19 -14.69
N ILE A 317 -13.71 -10.00 -13.37
CA ILE A 317 -14.19 -8.79 -12.68
C ILE A 317 -13.46 -7.55 -13.21
N LEU A 318 -12.18 -7.68 -13.59
CA LEU A 318 -11.39 -6.57 -14.13
C LEU A 318 -11.96 -6.02 -15.46
N ARG A 319 -12.84 -6.76 -16.15
CA ARG A 319 -13.55 -6.24 -17.32
C ARG A 319 -14.46 -5.05 -16.98
N LEU A 320 -14.90 -4.93 -15.72
CA LEU A 320 -15.65 -3.76 -15.24
C LEU A 320 -14.85 -2.46 -15.35
N VAL A 321 -13.51 -2.52 -15.39
CA VAL A 321 -12.66 -1.32 -15.56
C VAL A 321 -12.97 -0.62 -16.89
N LYS A 322 -13.35 -1.36 -17.94
CA LYS A 322 -13.77 -0.77 -19.22
C LYS A 322 -15.10 -0.01 -19.14
N ALA A 323 -15.96 -0.37 -18.19
CA ALA A 323 -17.30 0.18 -18.05
C ALA A 323 -17.27 1.67 -17.71
N SER A 324 -16.32 2.04 -16.85
CA SER A 324 -16.25 3.37 -16.26
C SER A 324 -15.10 4.15 -16.87
N ARG A 325 -15.44 5.22 -17.59
CA ARG A 325 -14.46 6.21 -18.06
C ARG A 325 -13.61 6.74 -16.90
N SER A 326 -14.22 6.96 -15.73
CA SER A 326 -13.57 7.46 -14.53
C SER A 326 -12.55 6.45 -13.96
N ILE A 327 -12.91 5.18 -13.80
CA ILE A 327 -11.96 4.15 -13.31
C ILE A 327 -10.80 3.98 -14.29
N ARG A 328 -11.09 3.99 -15.59
CA ARG A 328 -10.06 3.93 -16.64
C ARG A 328 -9.10 5.12 -16.57
N GLN A 329 -9.61 6.33 -16.32
CA GLN A 329 -8.77 7.53 -16.14
C GLN A 329 -7.86 7.39 -14.91
N ILE A 330 -8.40 6.96 -13.76
CA ILE A 330 -7.60 6.75 -12.55
C ILE A 330 -6.49 5.71 -12.78
N MET A 331 -6.82 4.57 -13.42
CA MET A 331 -5.85 3.52 -13.73
C MET A 331 -4.78 3.99 -14.73
N LEU A 332 -5.16 4.80 -15.72
CA LEU A 332 -4.21 5.40 -16.66
C LEU A 332 -3.27 6.37 -15.94
N THR A 333 -3.80 7.22 -15.07
CA THR A 333 -2.99 8.13 -14.23
C THR A 333 -2.01 7.34 -13.38
N LEU A 334 -2.48 6.27 -12.72
CA LEU A 334 -1.62 5.39 -11.93
C LEU A 334 -0.51 4.77 -12.79
N TYR A 335 -0.85 4.25 -13.97
CA TYR A 335 0.11 3.67 -14.91
C TYR A 335 1.17 4.68 -15.36
N ILE A 336 0.76 5.92 -15.66
CA ILE A 336 1.67 6.99 -16.06
C ILE A 336 2.59 7.39 -14.88
N ALA A 337 2.13 7.27 -13.64
CA ALA A 337 2.93 7.54 -12.44
C ALA A 337 3.93 6.42 -12.09
N LEU A 338 3.71 5.17 -12.55
CA LEU A 338 4.55 4.01 -12.21
C LEU A 338 6.05 4.19 -12.52
N PRO A 339 6.48 4.73 -13.69
CA PRO A 339 7.90 4.95 -13.96
C PRO A 339 8.56 5.96 -13.01
N GLY A 340 7.80 6.95 -12.52
CA GLY A 340 8.30 7.88 -11.50
C GLY A 340 8.49 7.17 -10.15
N LEU A 341 7.55 6.28 -9.82
CA LEU A 341 7.59 5.50 -8.59
C LEU A 341 8.70 4.43 -8.60
N SER A 342 9.00 3.81 -9.74
CA SER A 342 9.92 2.67 -9.84
C SER A 342 11.33 2.99 -9.32
N ASN A 343 11.83 4.22 -9.54
CA ASN A 343 13.14 4.65 -9.05
C ASN A 343 13.20 4.67 -7.52
N ILE A 344 12.14 5.18 -6.88
CA ILE A 344 12.03 5.26 -5.42
C ILE A 344 11.85 3.87 -4.83
N THR A 345 10.95 3.08 -5.42
CA THR A 345 10.73 1.68 -5.01
C THR A 345 12.00 0.85 -5.14
N SER A 346 12.85 1.11 -6.14
CA SER A 346 14.14 0.43 -6.30
C SER A 346 15.10 0.76 -5.15
N ILE A 347 15.16 2.01 -4.71
CA ILE A 347 15.96 2.41 -3.54
C ILE A 347 15.39 1.80 -2.25
N LEU A 348 14.07 1.79 -2.09
CA LEU A 348 13.40 1.15 -0.95
C LEU A 348 13.72 -0.35 -0.90
N PHE A 349 13.64 -1.04 -2.03
CA PHE A 349 13.99 -2.46 -2.14
C PHE A 349 15.46 -2.72 -1.78
N LEU A 350 16.39 -1.86 -2.23
CA LEU A 350 17.80 -1.96 -1.87
C LEU A 350 18.01 -1.77 -0.36
N MET A 351 17.34 -0.80 0.26
CA MET A 351 17.40 -0.61 1.71
C MET A 351 16.86 -1.83 2.46
N LEU A 352 15.68 -2.36 2.06
CA LEU A 352 15.12 -3.57 2.65
C LEU A 352 16.08 -4.77 2.51
N PHE A 353 16.76 -4.90 1.38
CA PHE A 353 17.77 -5.94 1.17
C PHE A 353 18.95 -5.81 2.14
N ILE A 354 19.49 -4.59 2.30
CA ILE A 354 20.60 -4.33 3.23
C ILE A 354 20.20 -4.63 4.67
N TYR A 355 19.03 -4.15 5.11
CA TYR A 355 18.55 -4.42 6.47
C TYR A 355 18.18 -5.90 6.68
N ALA A 356 17.64 -6.59 5.67
CA ALA A 356 17.33 -8.02 5.78
C ALA A 356 18.61 -8.85 5.95
N THR A 357 19.64 -8.59 5.14
CA THR A 357 20.93 -9.28 5.25
C THR A 357 21.64 -8.98 6.58
N MET A 358 21.61 -7.72 7.04
CA MET A 358 22.12 -7.33 8.35
C MET A 358 21.34 -8.00 9.49
N GLY A 359 20.01 -8.05 9.40
CA GLY A 359 19.14 -8.68 10.40
C GLY A 359 19.41 -10.17 10.54
N VAL A 360 19.61 -10.90 9.44
CA VAL A 360 20.02 -12.31 9.48
C VAL A 360 21.36 -12.49 10.20
N GLN A 361 22.34 -11.63 9.94
CA GLN A 361 23.65 -11.73 10.59
C GLN A 361 23.61 -11.42 12.09
N LEU A 362 22.71 -10.54 12.53
CA LEU A 362 22.61 -10.10 13.92
C LEU A 362 21.66 -10.97 14.77
N PHE A 363 20.57 -11.45 14.17
CA PHE A 363 19.41 -11.94 14.93
C PHE A 363 18.95 -13.36 14.55
N ALA A 364 19.57 -14.03 13.55
CA ALA A 364 19.12 -15.36 13.11
C ALA A 364 19.13 -16.44 14.21
N LYS A 365 19.92 -16.24 15.27
CA LYS A 365 20.11 -17.21 16.34
C LYS A 365 19.31 -16.91 17.62
N VAL A 366 18.63 -15.78 17.67
CA VAL A 366 17.88 -15.36 18.87
C VAL A 366 16.69 -16.29 19.10
N ALA A 367 16.46 -16.66 20.36
CA ALA A 367 15.32 -17.50 20.74
C ALA A 367 13.99 -16.92 20.24
N LEU A 368 13.07 -17.79 19.84
CA LEU A 368 11.72 -17.38 19.49
C LEU A 368 10.98 -16.96 20.77
N GLY A 369 10.26 -15.85 20.68
CA GLY A 369 9.51 -15.24 21.78
C GLY A 369 8.04 -15.08 21.42
N ASP A 370 7.35 -14.16 22.10
CA ASP A 370 5.93 -13.92 21.87
C ASP A 370 5.67 -13.22 20.53
N ASN A 371 6.52 -12.27 20.14
CA ASN A 371 6.38 -11.51 18.89
C ASN A 371 7.31 -12.01 17.78
N ILE A 372 8.41 -12.68 18.17
CA ILE A 372 9.35 -13.33 17.25
C ILE A 372 8.96 -14.80 17.11
N ASP A 373 8.12 -15.11 16.13
CA ASP A 373 7.61 -16.46 15.87
C ASP A 373 8.29 -17.12 14.64
N SER A 374 7.77 -18.27 14.22
CA SER A 374 8.28 -19.02 13.05
C SER A 374 8.14 -18.29 11.70
N HIS A 375 7.30 -17.26 11.61
CA HIS A 375 7.03 -16.47 10.41
C HIS A 375 7.65 -15.06 10.48
N ALA A 376 7.78 -14.49 11.68
CA ALA A 376 8.30 -13.15 11.96
C ALA A 376 9.67 -13.22 12.64
N ASN A 377 10.69 -13.68 11.91
CA ASN A 377 12.06 -13.81 12.41
C ASN A 377 13.10 -13.48 11.32
N PHE A 378 14.38 -13.51 11.73
CA PHE A 378 15.54 -13.30 10.86
C PHE A 378 16.35 -14.59 10.60
N GLN A 379 15.76 -15.77 10.74
CA GLN A 379 16.49 -17.04 10.55
C GLN A 379 16.91 -17.24 9.09
N ASP A 380 16.11 -16.75 8.14
CA ASP A 380 16.42 -16.73 6.72
C ASP A 380 16.14 -15.35 6.10
N PHE A 381 16.75 -15.11 4.93
CA PHE A 381 16.60 -13.85 4.21
C PHE A 381 15.15 -13.56 3.81
N GLY A 382 14.37 -14.58 3.43
CA GLY A 382 13.01 -14.41 2.94
C GLY A 382 12.04 -13.97 4.05
N LYS A 383 12.07 -14.66 5.19
CA LYS A 383 11.34 -14.31 6.41
C LYS A 383 11.76 -12.94 6.92
N GLY A 384 13.07 -12.69 7.01
CA GLY A 384 13.60 -11.38 7.42
C GLY A 384 13.15 -10.25 6.50
N PHE A 385 13.14 -10.48 5.18
CA PHE A 385 12.65 -9.50 4.20
C PHE A 385 11.15 -9.24 4.33
N LEU A 386 10.32 -10.28 4.46
CA LEU A 386 8.87 -10.14 4.66
C LEU A 386 8.54 -9.46 5.99
N PHE A 387 9.26 -9.80 7.05
CA PHE A 387 9.14 -9.14 8.33
C PHE A 387 9.49 -7.65 8.24
N LEU A 388 10.59 -7.29 7.57
CA LEU A 388 10.93 -5.89 7.34
C LEU A 388 9.92 -5.16 6.44
N LEU A 389 9.26 -5.86 5.51
CA LEU A 389 8.17 -5.27 4.72
C LEU A 389 6.97 -4.91 5.61
N ARG A 390 6.63 -5.75 6.60
CA ARG A 390 5.64 -5.43 7.64
C ARG A 390 6.12 -4.27 8.53
N ALA A 391 7.37 -4.33 9.01
CA ALA A 391 7.92 -3.26 9.85
C ALA A 391 8.00 -1.92 9.12
N ALA A 392 8.22 -1.91 7.80
CA ALA A 392 8.29 -0.70 7.00
C ALA A 392 7.00 0.13 7.07
N THR A 393 5.84 -0.52 7.20
CA THR A 393 4.54 0.15 7.36
C THR A 393 4.30 0.65 8.79
N GLY A 394 5.23 0.42 9.72
CA GLY A 394 5.13 0.83 11.12
C GLY A 394 4.47 -0.21 12.03
N GLU A 395 4.20 -1.42 11.54
CA GLU A 395 3.45 -2.44 12.28
C GLU A 395 4.36 -3.32 13.14
N ALA A 396 4.04 -3.44 14.45
CA ALA A 396 4.61 -4.38 15.42
C ALA A 396 6.14 -4.46 15.51
N TRP A 397 6.84 -3.44 15.01
CA TRP A 397 8.31 -3.42 14.96
C TRP A 397 8.93 -3.17 16.34
N ASN A 398 8.26 -2.42 17.22
CA ASN A 398 8.70 -2.10 18.58
C ASN A 398 8.73 -3.35 19.47
N TYR A 399 7.67 -4.16 19.45
CA TYR A 399 7.62 -5.41 20.21
C TYR A 399 8.72 -6.38 19.77
N CYS A 400 8.89 -6.55 18.46
CA CYS A 400 9.96 -7.37 17.89
C CYS A 400 11.35 -6.83 18.25
N MET A 401 11.52 -5.50 18.28
CA MET A 401 12.78 -4.87 18.67
C MET A 401 13.12 -5.19 20.13
N HIS A 402 12.15 -5.10 21.04
CA HIS A 402 12.32 -5.42 22.45
C HIS A 402 12.57 -6.92 22.68
N ASP A 403 11.84 -7.80 22.00
CA ASP A 403 12.07 -9.25 22.07
C ASP A 403 13.47 -9.62 21.59
N LEU A 404 13.93 -9.03 20.47
CA LEU A 404 15.28 -9.23 19.95
C LEU A 404 16.39 -8.60 20.81
N ALA A 405 16.05 -7.64 21.67
CA ALA A 405 16.97 -7.04 22.63
C ALA A 405 17.01 -7.78 23.96
N SER A 406 15.91 -8.44 24.34
CA SER A 406 15.78 -9.14 25.61
C SER A 406 16.46 -10.51 25.57
N SER A 407 16.80 -11.05 26.74
CA SER A 407 17.50 -12.33 26.85
C SER A 407 16.80 -13.20 27.88
N ALA A 408 16.39 -14.40 27.46
CA ALA A 408 15.77 -15.38 28.35
C ALA A 408 16.78 -15.90 29.39
N ALA A 409 16.29 -16.28 30.57
CA ALA A 409 17.13 -16.87 31.62
C ALA A 409 17.74 -18.19 31.14
N GLY A 410 19.08 -18.29 31.17
CA GLY A 410 19.79 -19.48 30.68
C GLY A 410 19.97 -19.54 29.15
N CYS A 411 19.82 -18.41 28.45
CA CYS A 411 20.19 -18.31 27.04
C CYS A 411 21.69 -18.53 26.82
N VAL A 412 22.05 -18.95 25.61
CA VAL A 412 23.44 -19.18 25.18
C VAL A 412 23.89 -18.05 24.27
N ASP A 413 25.02 -17.44 24.60
CA ASP A 413 25.68 -16.48 23.71
C ASP A 413 26.20 -17.20 22.47
N ASP A 414 25.64 -16.86 21.30
CA ASP A 414 25.97 -17.41 19.98
C ASP A 414 25.94 -18.96 19.90
N PRO A 415 24.75 -19.59 19.90
CA PRO A 415 24.65 -21.05 19.84
C PRO A 415 25.28 -21.61 18.55
N PRO A 416 26.06 -22.70 18.63
CA PRO A 416 26.60 -23.38 17.45
C PRO A 416 25.46 -24.03 16.68
N TYR A 417 25.61 -24.16 15.36
CA TYR A 417 24.62 -24.85 14.54
C TYR A 417 24.49 -26.33 14.92
N ASP A 418 23.26 -26.78 15.08
CA ASP A 418 22.86 -28.17 15.33
C ASP A 418 21.68 -28.49 14.40
N PRO A 419 21.76 -29.57 13.60
CA PRO A 419 20.67 -29.97 12.70
C PRO A 419 19.34 -30.26 13.40
N THR A 420 19.32 -30.52 14.72
CA THR A 420 18.07 -30.76 15.45
C THR A 420 17.34 -29.50 15.90
N MET A 421 17.90 -28.30 15.65
CA MET A 421 17.30 -27.04 16.09
C MET A 421 16.13 -26.56 15.24
N CYS A 422 15.08 -26.09 15.92
CA CYS A 422 13.90 -25.50 15.30
C CYS A 422 14.24 -24.22 14.52
N GLY A 423 13.54 -23.96 13.42
CA GLY A 423 13.72 -22.77 12.58
C GLY A 423 14.65 -22.95 11.39
N PHE A 424 15.64 -23.86 11.50
CA PHE A 424 16.47 -24.29 10.37
C PHE A 424 15.98 -25.61 9.77
N ASN A 425 15.46 -26.52 10.60
CA ASN A 425 14.79 -27.75 10.19
C ASN A 425 13.49 -27.92 11.01
N ASP A 426 12.34 -27.78 10.36
CA ASP A 426 11.03 -27.87 11.03
C ASP A 426 10.51 -29.31 11.00
N PHE A 427 11.05 -30.16 11.89
CA PHE A 427 10.52 -31.49 12.17
C PHE A 427 9.84 -31.52 13.55
N ASP A 428 8.89 -32.44 13.72
CA ASP A 428 8.14 -32.59 14.97
C ASP A 428 9.08 -33.06 16.09
N GLY A 429 9.22 -32.27 17.15
CA GLY A 429 10.16 -32.52 18.27
C GLY A 429 11.57 -31.92 18.13
N CYS A 430 11.76 -30.90 17.28
CA CYS A 430 13.01 -30.14 17.21
C CYS A 430 13.35 -29.44 18.55
N THR A 431 14.64 -29.22 18.80
CA THR A 431 15.10 -28.49 19.98
C THR A 431 14.92 -26.98 19.76
N PRO A 432 14.23 -26.26 20.65
CA PRO A 432 13.98 -24.83 20.47
C PRO A 432 15.29 -24.06 20.48
N LEU A 433 15.34 -22.98 19.69
CA LEU A 433 16.49 -22.09 19.63
C LEU A 433 16.61 -21.34 20.96
N ASN A 434 17.80 -21.33 21.55
CA ASN A 434 18.07 -20.71 22.87
C ASN A 434 19.20 -19.67 22.81
N GLY A 435 19.25 -18.86 21.74
CA GLY A 435 20.24 -17.79 21.64
C GLY A 435 19.80 -16.53 22.37
N CYS A 436 20.75 -15.84 23.00
CA CYS A 436 20.51 -14.56 23.67
C CYS A 436 20.20 -13.43 22.66
N GLY A 437 19.34 -12.49 23.05
CA GLY A 437 19.09 -11.27 22.30
C GLY A 437 20.23 -10.26 22.41
N ASN A 438 20.19 -9.22 21.57
CA ASN A 438 21.26 -8.22 21.48
C ASN A 438 20.68 -6.78 21.50
N PRO A 439 21.11 -5.91 22.43
CA PRO A 439 20.69 -4.52 22.50
C PRO A 439 20.95 -3.68 21.24
N VAL A 440 21.80 -4.15 20.31
CA VAL A 440 21.97 -3.55 18.97
C VAL A 440 20.63 -3.46 18.21
N SER A 441 19.64 -4.32 18.56
CA SER A 441 18.27 -4.26 18.07
C SER A 441 17.67 -2.85 18.14
N TYR A 442 17.85 -2.11 19.25
CA TYR A 442 17.34 -0.75 19.39
C TYR A 442 17.85 0.18 18.28
N ALA A 443 19.16 0.17 18.04
CA ALA A 443 19.75 1.00 17.00
C ALA A 443 19.31 0.57 15.59
N PHE A 444 19.23 -0.74 15.34
CA PHE A 444 18.81 -1.32 14.07
C PHE A 444 17.40 -0.89 13.69
N PHE A 445 16.42 -1.03 14.59
CA PHE A 445 15.04 -0.70 14.30
C PHE A 445 14.76 0.80 14.33
N CYS A 446 15.36 1.56 15.25
CA CYS A 446 15.21 3.02 15.23
C CYS A 446 15.77 3.63 13.93
N SER A 447 16.93 3.15 13.44
CA SER A 447 17.48 3.64 12.17
C SER A 447 16.64 3.20 10.97
N PHE A 448 16.13 1.97 11.00
CA PHE A 448 15.22 1.45 9.99
C PHE A 448 13.95 2.28 9.88
N THR A 449 13.22 2.49 10.99
CA THR A 449 11.97 3.26 11.04
C THR A 449 12.19 4.70 10.57
N LEU A 450 13.30 5.33 10.96
CA LEU A 450 13.61 6.69 10.53
C LEU A 450 13.86 6.77 9.01
N LEU A 451 14.67 5.86 8.46
CA LEU A 451 15.04 5.91 7.03
C LEU A 451 13.93 5.38 6.12
N VAL A 452 13.29 4.27 6.48
CA VAL A 452 12.32 3.60 5.62
C VAL A 452 10.93 4.19 5.82
N THR A 453 10.43 4.23 7.05
CA THR A 453 9.06 4.67 7.32
C THR A 453 8.93 6.20 7.21
N TYR A 454 9.78 6.96 7.90
CA TYR A 454 9.64 8.43 7.89
C TYR A 454 10.21 9.13 6.65
N VAL A 455 11.21 8.56 5.98
CA VAL A 455 11.78 9.19 4.77
C VAL A 455 11.24 8.53 3.50
N MET A 456 11.44 7.23 3.30
CA MET A 456 11.13 6.59 2.02
C MET A 456 9.62 6.48 1.73
N LEU A 457 8.77 6.11 2.70
CA LEU A 457 7.33 6.08 2.48
C LEU A 457 6.74 7.47 2.27
N ASN A 458 7.20 8.47 3.02
CA ASN A 458 6.75 9.85 2.84
C ASN A 458 7.18 10.44 1.49
N LEU A 459 8.36 10.05 0.98
CA LEU A 459 8.80 10.41 -0.38
C LEU A 459 7.97 9.70 -1.47
N THR A 460 7.48 8.49 -1.21
CA THR A 460 6.53 7.80 -2.09
C THR A 460 5.21 8.55 -2.20
N ILE A 461 4.68 9.03 -1.06
CA ILE A 461 3.47 9.87 -1.04
C ILE A 461 3.68 11.15 -1.85
N ALA A 462 4.85 11.80 -1.73
CA ALA A 462 5.18 13.01 -2.48
C ALA A 462 5.09 12.79 -4.00
N VAL A 463 5.66 11.69 -4.51
CA VAL A 463 5.61 11.35 -5.94
C VAL A 463 4.22 10.97 -6.41
N ILE A 464 3.43 10.29 -5.58
CA ILE A 464 2.05 9.97 -5.91
C ILE A 464 1.20 11.25 -5.98
N LEU A 465 1.29 12.13 -4.98
CA LEU A 465 0.58 13.41 -4.96
C LEU A 465 0.92 14.27 -6.17
N GLU A 466 2.19 14.29 -6.57
CA GLU A 466 2.62 14.93 -7.80
C GLU A 466 2.03 14.26 -9.07
N GLY A 467 2.04 12.93 -9.13
CA GLY A 467 1.42 12.21 -10.25
C GLY A 467 -0.07 12.54 -10.39
N PHE A 468 -0.78 12.71 -9.27
CA PHE A 468 -2.18 13.13 -9.25
C PHE A 468 -2.38 14.62 -9.54
N SER A 469 -1.48 15.50 -9.08
CA SER A 469 -1.57 16.94 -9.37
C SER A 469 -1.40 17.20 -10.86
N LEU A 470 -0.45 16.52 -11.51
CA LEU A 470 -0.25 16.59 -12.96
C LEU A 470 -1.46 16.11 -13.76
N SER A 471 -2.25 15.18 -13.23
CA SER A 471 -3.48 14.72 -13.91
C SER A 471 -4.71 15.59 -13.63
N HIS A 472 -4.70 16.41 -12.58
CA HIS A 472 -5.81 17.31 -12.20
C HIS A 472 -5.60 18.75 -12.64
N GLU A 473 -4.36 19.21 -12.88
CA GLU A 473 -4.08 20.52 -13.49
C GLU A 473 -4.58 20.62 -14.96
N ASP A 474 -5.07 19.51 -15.53
CA ASP A 474 -5.68 19.42 -16.86
C ASP A 474 -7.15 19.93 -16.95
N GLU A 475 -7.74 20.56 -15.91
CA GLU A 475 -9.16 20.96 -15.93
C GLU A 475 -9.50 22.28 -16.66
N GLU A 476 -8.52 23.10 -17.04
CA GLU A 476 -8.71 24.08 -18.12
C GLU A 476 -7.80 23.71 -19.30
N PRO A 477 -8.16 22.67 -20.07
CA PRO A 477 -7.42 22.41 -21.28
C PRO A 477 -7.57 23.64 -22.18
N LEU A 478 -6.45 24.13 -22.73
CA LEU A 478 -6.44 25.26 -23.67
C LEU A 478 -7.42 25.04 -24.86
N PHE A 479 -7.82 23.78 -25.07
CA PHE A 479 -8.84 23.31 -26.00
C PHE A 479 -9.86 22.40 -25.32
N GLU A 480 -11.14 22.64 -25.59
CA GLU A 480 -12.21 21.74 -25.17
C GLU A 480 -11.98 20.32 -25.78
N PRO A 481 -12.01 19.23 -24.99
CA PRO A 481 -11.74 17.87 -25.47
C PRO A 481 -12.60 17.45 -26.68
N VAL A 482 -13.81 18.01 -26.76
CA VAL A 482 -14.77 17.83 -27.85
C VAL A 482 -14.19 18.28 -29.21
N LEU A 483 -13.38 19.34 -29.23
CA LEU A 483 -12.76 19.88 -30.44
C LEU A 483 -11.66 18.95 -30.98
N LEU A 484 -10.88 18.33 -30.09
CA LEU A 484 -9.85 17.35 -30.47
C LEU A 484 -10.47 16.05 -30.98
N GLU A 485 -11.56 15.59 -30.36
CA GLU A 485 -12.33 14.45 -30.86
C GLU A 485 -12.95 14.72 -32.25
N GLU A 486 -13.49 15.93 -32.47
CA GLU A 486 -14.00 16.35 -33.79
C GLU A 486 -12.89 16.35 -34.84
N PHE A 487 -11.71 16.85 -34.50
CA PHE A 487 -10.53 16.82 -35.37
C PHE A 487 -10.11 15.39 -35.73
N GLN A 488 -9.96 14.50 -34.74
CA GLN A 488 -9.57 13.10 -34.95
C GLN A 488 -10.60 12.34 -35.79
N TYR A 489 -11.90 12.59 -35.56
CA TYR A 489 -12.97 11.99 -36.35
C TYR A 489 -12.85 12.38 -37.84
N LYS A 490 -12.71 13.67 -38.13
CA LYS A 490 -12.54 14.17 -39.50
C LYS A 490 -11.20 13.75 -40.11
N TRP A 491 -10.14 13.64 -39.33
CA TRP A 491 -8.85 13.11 -39.76
C TRP A 491 -8.97 11.65 -40.22
N SER A 492 -9.75 10.82 -39.52
CA SER A 492 -9.94 9.40 -39.90
C SER A 492 -10.64 9.19 -41.26
N ASP A 493 -11.37 10.20 -41.74
CA ASP A 493 -11.99 10.15 -43.07
C ASP A 493 -10.94 10.21 -44.18
N ILE A 494 -9.92 11.04 -43.99
CA ILE A 494 -8.81 11.27 -44.95
C ILE A 494 -7.63 10.31 -44.76
N ASP A 495 -7.41 9.82 -43.52
CA ASP A 495 -6.41 8.82 -43.13
C ASP A 495 -7.07 7.63 -42.39
N PRO A 496 -7.68 6.68 -43.13
CA PRO A 496 -8.42 5.58 -42.54
C PRO A 496 -7.55 4.56 -41.79
N LYS A 497 -6.25 4.55 -42.09
CA LYS A 497 -5.29 3.62 -41.51
C LYS A 497 -4.52 4.23 -40.34
N ALA A 498 -4.81 5.49 -39.99
CA ALA A 498 -4.10 6.25 -38.98
C ALA A 498 -2.58 6.22 -39.20
N THR A 499 -2.13 6.30 -40.46
CA THR A 499 -0.69 6.30 -40.77
C THR A 499 -0.02 7.60 -40.32
N GLY A 500 -0.80 8.65 -40.05
CA GLY A 500 -0.29 9.98 -39.77
C GLY A 500 0.20 10.68 -41.02
N PHE A 501 -0.23 10.25 -42.20
CA PHE A 501 0.23 10.83 -43.46
C PHE A 501 -0.93 10.98 -44.44
N VAL A 502 -1.10 12.20 -44.94
CA VAL A 502 -2.13 12.55 -45.93
C VAL A 502 -1.53 13.44 -47.01
N LYS A 503 -2.05 13.31 -48.23
CA LYS A 503 -1.66 14.20 -49.32
C LYS A 503 -2.18 15.62 -49.06
N VAL A 504 -1.44 16.63 -49.51
CA VAL A 504 -1.68 18.06 -49.23
C VAL A 504 -3.07 18.53 -49.72
N ASP A 505 -3.56 17.99 -50.83
CA ASP A 505 -4.90 18.23 -51.36
C ASP A 505 -6.01 17.81 -50.38
N LYS A 506 -5.82 16.71 -49.66
CA LYS A 506 -6.76 16.22 -48.65
C LYS A 506 -6.67 17.00 -47.33
N LEU A 507 -5.50 17.54 -47.01
CA LEU A 507 -5.31 18.39 -45.84
C LEU A 507 -6.06 19.72 -46.00
N LEU A 508 -6.07 20.29 -47.21
CA LEU A 508 -6.85 21.49 -47.53
C LEU A 508 -8.35 21.28 -47.29
N LEU A 509 -8.87 20.09 -47.68
CA LEU A 509 -10.26 19.71 -47.43
C LEU A 509 -10.57 19.66 -45.93
N LEU A 510 -9.65 19.17 -45.11
CA LEU A 510 -9.83 19.06 -43.66
C LEU A 510 -9.98 20.44 -43.00
N VAL A 511 -9.08 21.37 -43.30
CA VAL A 511 -9.07 22.73 -42.70
C VAL A 511 -10.35 23.51 -43.01
N ASN A 512 -10.95 23.27 -44.19
CA ASN A 512 -12.23 23.87 -44.58
C ASN A 512 -13.45 23.26 -43.87
N ILE A 513 -13.34 22.02 -43.36
CA ILE A 513 -14.43 21.30 -42.69
C ILE A 513 -14.42 21.53 -41.17
N LEU A 514 -13.27 21.85 -40.58
CA LEU A 514 -13.12 22.09 -39.14
C LEU A 514 -13.74 23.41 -38.70
N LYS A 515 -14.38 23.40 -37.53
CA LYS A 515 -14.97 24.58 -36.90
C LYS A 515 -13.93 25.45 -36.18
N PRO A 516 -14.19 26.76 -35.98
CA PRO A 516 -13.34 27.59 -35.12
C PRO A 516 -13.28 27.00 -33.70
N PRO A 517 -12.13 27.00 -33.02
CA PRO A 517 -10.88 27.70 -33.35
C PRO A 517 -9.85 26.88 -34.19
N LEU A 518 -10.16 25.63 -34.55
CA LEU A 518 -9.25 24.72 -35.27
C LEU A 518 -9.30 24.88 -36.81
N GLY A 519 -10.38 25.44 -37.34
CA GLY A 519 -10.56 25.74 -38.75
C GLY A 519 -11.41 26.99 -38.98
N ARG A 520 -11.60 27.37 -40.24
CA ARG A 520 -12.49 28.47 -40.65
C ARG A 520 -13.66 27.88 -41.42
N PHE A 521 -14.67 27.41 -40.68
CA PHE A 521 -15.91 26.92 -41.27
C PHE A 521 -16.55 28.02 -42.15
N GLY A 522 -16.64 27.78 -43.46
CA GLY A 522 -17.31 28.68 -44.40
C GLY A 522 -16.46 29.73 -45.11
N MET A 523 -15.13 29.73 -44.96
CA MET A 523 -14.21 30.54 -45.80
C MET A 523 -13.25 29.63 -46.56
N PRO A 524 -13.46 29.36 -47.86
CA PRO A 524 -12.61 28.46 -48.62
C PRO A 524 -11.20 29.03 -48.79
N PHE A 525 -10.19 28.23 -48.44
CA PHE A 525 -8.82 28.51 -48.84
C PHE A 525 -8.56 28.01 -50.27
N ASP A 526 -8.10 28.90 -51.14
CA ASP A 526 -7.47 28.51 -52.40
C ASP A 526 -6.07 27.97 -52.11
N MET A 527 -5.52 27.05 -52.93
CA MET A 527 -4.18 26.47 -52.70
C MET A 527 -3.11 27.55 -52.43
N VAL A 528 -3.16 28.67 -53.14
CA VAL A 528 -2.21 29.79 -52.98
C VAL A 528 -2.36 30.46 -51.62
N HIS A 529 -3.58 30.72 -51.17
CA HIS A 529 -3.85 31.29 -49.84
C HIS A 529 -3.49 30.32 -48.72
N PHE A 530 -3.70 29.01 -48.92
CA PHE A 530 -3.28 27.97 -47.99
C PHE A 530 -1.76 27.94 -47.86
N PHE A 531 -1.02 27.93 -48.98
CA PHE A 531 0.44 27.97 -48.98
C PHE A 531 1.00 29.24 -48.35
N ILE A 532 0.41 30.41 -48.64
CA ILE A 532 0.78 31.68 -48.00
C ILE A 532 0.53 31.58 -46.50
N TYR A 533 -0.65 31.14 -46.06
CA TYR A 533 -0.99 30.99 -44.65
C TYR A 533 -0.08 29.99 -43.90
N THR A 534 0.35 28.91 -44.57
CA THR A 534 1.31 27.95 -44.00
C THR A 534 2.77 28.45 -44.02
N CYS A 535 3.14 29.36 -44.92
CA CYS A 535 4.50 29.89 -45.04
C CYS A 535 4.74 31.21 -44.27
N THR A 536 3.72 32.06 -44.12
CA THR A 536 3.82 33.38 -43.47
C THR A 536 3.57 33.35 -41.96
N SER A 537 3.18 32.21 -41.39
CA SER A 537 2.97 32.01 -39.95
C SER A 537 4.26 32.03 -39.10
N ARG A 538 5.43 32.29 -39.68
CA ARG A 538 6.71 32.46 -38.96
C ARG A 538 6.74 33.69 -38.01
N GLY A 539 5.72 34.55 -37.99
CA GLY A 539 5.79 35.82 -37.27
C GLY A 539 4.50 36.36 -36.65
N LEU A 540 3.40 35.59 -36.51
CA LEU A 540 2.15 36.10 -35.93
C LEU A 540 1.71 35.28 -34.71
N SER A 541 1.56 35.98 -33.59
CA SER A 541 1.10 35.45 -32.29
C SER A 541 -0.24 34.73 -32.42
N THR A 542 -0.20 33.41 -32.54
CA THR A 542 -1.38 32.55 -32.61
C THR A 542 -1.06 31.19 -31.99
N ALA A 543 -1.15 31.13 -30.65
CA ALA A 543 -0.90 29.92 -29.86
C ALA A 543 -1.70 28.69 -30.37
N THR A 544 -2.86 28.93 -30.98
CA THR A 544 -3.78 27.91 -31.47
C THR A 544 -3.35 27.29 -32.80
N LEU A 545 -2.75 28.10 -33.69
CA LEU A 545 -2.34 27.67 -35.02
C LEU A 545 -0.96 27.03 -34.99
N SER A 546 -0.03 27.48 -34.14
CA SER A 546 1.27 26.84 -33.95
C SER A 546 1.18 25.46 -33.31
N LEU A 547 0.09 25.13 -32.61
CA LEU A 547 -0.18 23.82 -32.01
C LEU A 547 -0.77 22.82 -33.00
N LEU A 548 -1.75 23.26 -33.80
CA LEU A 548 -2.20 22.54 -35.00
C LEU A 548 -1.03 22.35 -35.97
N TRP A 549 -0.18 23.36 -36.12
CA TRP A 549 1.09 23.24 -36.84
C TRP A 549 2.00 22.26 -36.14
N SER A 550 2.32 22.32 -34.85
CA SER A 550 3.18 21.31 -34.19
C SER A 550 2.66 19.87 -34.34
N ALA A 551 1.35 19.65 -34.25
CA ALA A 551 0.71 18.36 -34.47
C ALA A 551 0.78 17.93 -35.95
N THR A 552 0.58 18.86 -36.90
CA THR A 552 0.72 18.58 -38.35
C THR A 552 2.17 18.63 -38.84
N TYR A 553 3.08 19.33 -38.18
CA TYR A 553 4.47 19.61 -38.55
C TYR A 553 5.37 18.44 -38.16
N HIS A 554 5.06 17.72 -37.08
CA HIS A 554 5.63 16.39 -36.84
C HIS A 554 5.13 15.34 -37.85
N LEU A 555 3.86 15.43 -38.28
CA LEU A 555 3.33 14.59 -39.36
C LEU A 555 3.91 14.96 -40.75
N ILE A 556 4.31 16.23 -40.97
CA ILE A 556 4.82 16.75 -42.24
C ILE A 556 6.36 16.64 -42.33
N LEU A 557 7.11 16.74 -41.23
CA LEU A 557 8.57 16.63 -41.25
C LEU A 557 9.10 15.23 -41.56
N LEU A 558 8.29 14.17 -41.37
CA LEU A 558 8.62 12.82 -41.84
C LEU A 558 8.33 12.59 -43.34
N VAL A 559 7.83 13.60 -44.05
CA VAL A 559 7.58 13.58 -45.51
C VAL A 559 8.72 14.26 -46.29
N LEU A 560 9.71 14.82 -45.60
CA LEU A 560 10.86 15.51 -46.20
C LEU A 560 12.22 14.81 -45.94
N ASP A 561 12.20 13.47 -45.80
CA ASP A 561 13.35 12.60 -46.09
C ASP A 561 12.96 11.55 -47.14
#